data_AF-E8T669-F1
#
_entry.id   AF-E8T669-F1
#
_cell.length_a   1.000
_cell.length_b   1.000
_cell.length_c   1.000
_cell.angle_alpha   90.00
_cell.angle_beta   90.00
_cell.angle_gamma   90.00
#
_symmetry.space_group_name_H-M   'P 1'
#
loop_
_entity.id
_entity.type
_entity.pdbx_description
1 polymer ?
#
loop_
_entity_poly.entity_id
_entity_poly.type
_entity_poly.pdbx_seq_one_letter_code
_entity_poly.pdbx_strand_id
1 'polypeptide(L)'
;MAEAKDWREKLFFVATGVRLHAKEYFLRLTGLFGRYRYCISFPSIPEGLKAEKHIRGFKAVSVPIPDEIFEGCGVGILVKDEEELERLLNHLKERGVLVSGVFKREGDRFVEVER
;
A
#
# COMPACT_ATOMS: atom_id res chain seq x y z
N MET A 1 -25.71 -16.15 16.21
CA MET A 1 -25.94 -14.87 15.51
C MET A 1 -25.21 -13.79 16.28
N ALA A 2 -24.00 -13.43 15.84
CA ALA A 2 -23.15 -12.43 16.50
C ALA A 2 -23.40 -11.08 15.82
N GLU A 3 -24.49 -10.43 16.22
CA GLU A 3 -24.93 -9.15 15.72
C GLU A 3 -24.11 -8.03 16.39
N ALA A 4 -23.60 -7.12 15.56
CA ALA A 4 -22.95 -5.86 15.92
C ALA A 4 -21.65 -5.93 16.76
N LYS A 5 -20.58 -6.54 16.20
CA LYS A 5 -19.21 -6.09 16.53
C LYS A 5 -18.87 -4.86 15.68
N ASP A 6 -19.25 -3.73 16.26
CA ASP A 6 -18.70 -2.39 16.11
C ASP A 6 -18.93 -1.63 14.77
N TRP A 7 -19.99 -0.81 14.75
CA TRP A 7 -20.25 0.20 13.71
C TRP A 7 -19.04 1.14 13.49
N ARG A 8 -18.19 1.36 14.50
CA ARG A 8 -17.01 2.23 14.37
C ARG A 8 -15.91 1.54 13.57
N GLU A 9 -15.74 0.23 13.70
CA GLU A 9 -14.83 -0.54 12.85
C GLU A 9 -15.25 -0.42 11.38
N LYS A 10 -16.55 -0.61 11.08
CA LYS A 10 -17.08 -0.40 9.71
C LYS A 10 -16.83 1.01 9.20
N LEU A 11 -17.12 2.03 10.02
CA LEU A 11 -16.89 3.43 9.64
C LEU A 11 -15.41 3.73 9.42
N PHE A 12 -14.53 3.17 10.26
CA PHE A 12 -13.08 3.30 10.14
C PHE A 12 -12.57 2.70 8.83
N PHE A 13 -13.04 1.50 8.46
CA PHE A 13 -12.66 0.87 7.18
C PHE A 13 -13.19 1.67 5.99
N VAL A 14 -14.44 2.13 6.02
CA VAL A 14 -15.02 2.97 4.95
C VAL A 14 -14.24 4.27 4.81
N ALA A 15 -13.98 4.99 5.91
CA ALA A 15 -13.21 6.23 5.89
C ALA A 15 -11.76 6.01 5.40
N THR A 16 -11.15 4.89 5.79
CA THR A 16 -9.81 4.51 5.33
C THR A 16 -9.79 4.25 3.84
N GLY A 17 -10.77 3.49 3.32
CA GLY A 17 -10.93 3.24 1.89
C GLY A 17 -11.11 4.54 1.10
N VAL A 18 -12.03 5.40 1.53
CA VAL A 18 -12.26 6.71 0.89
C VAL A 18 -10.97 7.55 0.87
N ARG A 19 -10.22 7.58 1.98
CA ARG A 19 -8.96 8.32 2.06
C ARG A 19 -7.91 7.76 1.09
N LEU A 20 -7.79 6.44 0.98
CA LEU A 20 -6.86 5.80 0.06
C LEU A 20 -7.23 6.10 -1.39
N HIS A 21 -8.51 5.93 -1.77
CA HIS A 21 -8.98 6.25 -3.12
C HIS A 21 -8.83 7.74 -3.47
N ALA A 22 -9.14 8.65 -2.55
CA ALA A 22 -8.95 10.08 -2.78
C ALA A 22 -7.48 10.42 -3.05
N LYS A 23 -6.56 9.77 -2.33
CA LYS A 23 -5.12 9.96 -2.48
C LYS A 23 -4.60 9.40 -3.80
N GLU A 24 -5.07 8.21 -4.19
CA GLU A 24 -4.77 7.64 -5.51
C GLU A 24 -5.27 8.55 -6.63
N TYR A 25 -6.52 8.99 -6.55
CA TYR A 25 -7.13 9.89 -7.54
C TYR A 25 -6.35 11.20 -7.67
N PHE A 26 -5.96 11.81 -6.55
CA PHE A 26 -5.11 13.00 -6.54
C PHE A 26 -3.74 12.74 -7.21
N LEU A 27 -3.09 11.61 -6.91
CA LEU A 27 -1.82 11.24 -7.53
C LEU A 27 -1.95 11.03 -9.04
N ARG A 28 -3.04 10.40 -9.50
CA ARG A 28 -3.32 10.23 -10.93
C ARG A 28 -3.57 11.58 -11.61
N LEU A 29 -4.41 12.43 -11.03
CA LEU A 29 -4.71 13.77 -11.57
C LEU A 29 -3.46 14.66 -11.69
N THR A 30 -2.58 14.61 -10.70
CA THR A 30 -1.34 15.41 -10.67
C THR A 30 -0.20 14.80 -11.50
N GLY A 31 -0.40 13.62 -12.10
CA GLY A 31 0.65 12.86 -12.79
C GLY A 31 1.76 12.33 -11.87
N LEU A 32 1.63 12.54 -10.55
CA LEU A 32 2.60 12.08 -9.56
C LEU A 32 2.56 10.58 -9.34
N PHE A 33 1.42 9.94 -9.66
CA PHE A 33 1.30 8.48 -9.61
C PHE A 33 2.44 7.84 -10.39
N GLY A 34 2.73 8.35 -11.61
CA GLY A 34 3.83 7.97 -12.51
C GLY A 34 5.22 7.91 -11.89
N ARG A 35 5.45 8.69 -10.83
CA ARG A 35 6.77 8.81 -10.18
C ARG A 35 7.10 7.67 -9.23
N TYR A 36 6.11 6.86 -8.87
CA TYR A 36 6.30 5.70 -8.01
C TYR A 36 6.59 4.46 -8.86
N ARG A 37 7.81 3.94 -8.72
CA ARG A 37 8.30 2.81 -9.51
C ARG A 37 7.97 1.46 -8.90
N TYR A 38 7.65 1.41 -7.62
CA TYR A 38 7.38 0.15 -6.93
C TYR A 38 6.07 0.22 -6.15
N CYS A 39 5.41 -0.92 -5.99
CA CYS A 39 4.28 -1.13 -5.11
C CYS A 39 4.56 -2.33 -4.22
N ILE A 40 4.33 -2.19 -2.92
CA ILE A 40 4.45 -3.27 -1.94
C ILE A 40 3.02 -3.72 -1.60
N SER A 41 2.77 -5.02 -1.70
CA SER A 41 1.51 -5.64 -1.28
C SER A 41 1.66 -6.31 0.08
N PHE A 42 0.53 -6.49 0.77
CA PHE A 42 0.47 -7.05 2.12
C PHE A 42 -0.52 -8.21 2.19
N PRO A 43 -0.33 -9.17 3.11
CA PRO A 43 -1.18 -10.36 3.19
C PRO A 43 -2.57 -10.07 3.78
N SER A 44 -2.72 -8.97 4.50
CA SER A 44 -3.99 -8.57 5.13
C SER A 44 -4.08 -7.07 5.36
N ILE A 45 -5.31 -6.51 5.34
CA ILE A 45 -5.54 -5.08 5.55
C ILE A 45 -4.88 -4.57 6.85
N PRO A 46 -4.97 -5.30 7.99
CA PRO A 46 -4.27 -4.90 9.22
C PRO A 46 -2.75 -4.74 9.04
N GLU A 47 -2.10 -5.64 8.28
CA GLU A 47 -0.67 -5.55 8.00
C GLU A 47 -0.33 -4.34 7.11
N GLY A 48 -1.13 -4.08 6.06
CA GLY A 48 -0.96 -2.89 5.24
C GLY A 48 -1.17 -1.57 6.02
N LEU A 49 -2.14 -1.54 6.95
CA LEU A 49 -2.35 -0.39 7.85
C LEU A 49 -1.24 -0.25 8.89
N LYS A 50 -0.66 -1.36 9.37
CA LYS A 50 0.53 -1.34 10.22
C LYS A 50 1.70 -0.75 9.45
N ALA A 51 1.92 -1.19 8.21
CA ALA A 51 2.96 -0.67 7.32
C ALA A 51 2.79 0.84 7.06
N GLU A 52 1.55 1.32 6.86
CA GLU A 52 1.27 2.76 6.68
C GLU A 52 1.76 3.62 7.85
N LYS A 53 1.76 3.11 9.08
CA LYS A 53 2.29 3.86 10.23
C LYS A 53 3.81 4.04 10.18
N HIS A 54 4.50 3.19 9.42
CA HIS A 54 5.95 3.13 9.31
C HIS A 54 6.52 3.82 8.05
N ILE A 55 5.69 4.20 7.08
CA ILE A 55 6.16 4.91 5.87
C ILE A 55 6.44 6.40 6.08
N ARG A 56 6.11 6.97 7.24
CA ARG A 56 6.40 8.39 7.55
C ARG A 56 7.90 8.62 7.57
N GLY A 57 8.38 9.48 6.67
CA GLY A 57 9.81 9.79 6.50
C GLY A 57 10.46 9.12 5.28
N PHE A 58 9.75 8.22 4.60
CA PHE A 58 10.15 7.63 3.33
C PHE A 58 9.47 8.35 2.16
N LYS A 59 10.05 8.27 0.97
CA LYS A 59 9.40 8.68 -0.30
C LYS A 59 8.40 7.63 -0.75
N ALA A 60 7.47 7.31 0.14
CA ALA A 60 6.48 6.26 -0.02
C ALA A 60 5.08 6.78 0.33
N VAL A 61 4.06 6.17 -0.27
CA VAL A 61 2.68 6.62 -0.15
C VAL A 61 1.74 5.42 -0.12
N SER A 62 0.88 5.35 0.90
CA SER A 62 -0.20 4.36 0.92
C SER A 62 -1.31 4.72 -0.08
N VAL A 63 -1.82 3.72 -0.77
CA VAL A 63 -2.90 3.78 -1.76
C VAL A 63 -3.75 2.50 -1.65
N PRO A 64 -4.94 2.43 -2.28
CA PRO A 64 -5.59 1.13 -2.49
C PRO A 64 -4.63 0.24 -3.27
N ILE A 65 -4.69 -1.06 -3.05
CA ILE A 65 -3.92 -1.96 -3.91
C ILE A 65 -4.38 -1.75 -5.37
N PRO A 66 -3.46 -1.48 -6.33
CA PRO A 66 -3.83 -1.38 -7.73
C PRO A 66 -4.50 -2.66 -8.22
N ASP A 67 -5.56 -2.54 -9.02
CA ASP A 67 -6.40 -3.66 -9.48
C ASP A 67 -5.62 -4.75 -10.23
N GLU A 68 -4.45 -4.42 -10.79
CA GLU A 68 -3.58 -5.37 -11.48
C GLU A 68 -2.77 -6.30 -10.54
N ILE A 69 -2.71 -5.98 -9.24
CA ILE A 69 -2.01 -6.77 -8.23
C ILE A 69 -3.02 -7.68 -7.53
N PHE A 70 -3.17 -8.90 -8.04
CA PHE A 70 -4.13 -9.90 -7.54
C PHE A 70 -3.84 -10.40 -6.12
N GLU A 71 -2.58 -10.33 -5.67
CA GLU A 71 -2.14 -10.93 -4.40
C GLU A 71 -2.16 -9.95 -3.21
N GLY A 72 -2.57 -8.70 -3.44
CA GLY A 72 -2.63 -7.71 -2.37
C GLY A 72 -3.98 -7.66 -1.67
N CYS A 73 -3.95 -7.58 -0.34
CA CYS A 73 -5.09 -7.06 0.40
C CYS A 73 -5.24 -5.54 0.14
N GLY A 74 -6.43 -4.96 0.35
CA GLY A 74 -6.85 -3.61 -0.06
C GLY A 74 -6.01 -2.37 0.33
N VAL A 75 -4.77 -2.53 0.79
CA VAL A 75 -3.78 -1.46 1.00
C VAL A 75 -2.49 -1.81 0.26
N GLY A 76 -2.00 -0.91 -0.58
CA GLY A 76 -0.68 -0.97 -1.19
C GLY A 76 0.20 0.20 -0.75
N ILE A 77 1.53 0.01 -0.75
CA ILE A 77 2.47 1.11 -0.54
C ILE A 77 3.28 1.33 -1.80
N LEU A 78 3.09 2.50 -2.42
CA LEU A 78 3.88 2.95 -3.54
C LEU A 78 5.19 3.55 -3.06
N VAL A 79 6.30 3.18 -3.70
CA VAL A 79 7.65 3.66 -3.37
C VAL A 79 8.30 4.23 -4.62
N LYS A 80 9.02 5.35 -4.44
CA LYS A 80 9.53 6.15 -5.55
C LYS A 80 10.63 5.44 -6.34
N ASP A 81 11.63 4.92 -5.65
CA ASP A 81 12.89 4.43 -6.21
C ASP A 81 13.38 3.19 -5.46
N GLU A 82 14.35 2.46 -6.04
CA GLU A 82 14.86 1.20 -5.50
C GLU A 82 15.55 1.36 -4.14
N GLU A 83 16.38 2.41 -3.98
CA GLU A 83 17.04 2.71 -2.71
C GLU A 83 16.03 2.88 -1.57
N GLU A 84 14.94 3.62 -1.82
CA GLU A 84 13.88 3.82 -0.84
C GLU A 84 13.08 2.54 -0.58
N LEU A 85 12.91 1.70 -1.60
CA LEU A 85 12.27 0.39 -1.46
C LEU A 85 13.08 -0.49 -0.52
N GLU A 86 14.38 -0.64 -0.73
CA GLU A 86 15.22 -1.48 0.13
C GLU A 86 15.26 -0.96 1.57
N ARG A 87 15.41 0.37 1.74
CA ARG A 87 15.35 0.99 3.07
C ARG A 87 14.02 0.73 3.76
N LEU A 88 12.91 0.84 3.03
CA LEU A 88 11.58 0.60 3.59
C LEU A 88 11.37 -0.89 3.90
N LEU A 89 11.74 -1.81 3.02
CA LEU A 89 11.61 -3.25 3.24
C LEU A 89 12.41 -3.69 4.49
N ASN A 90 13.63 -3.20 4.64
CA ASN A 90 14.44 -3.46 5.84
C ASN A 90 13.75 -2.91 7.08
N HIS A 91 13.25 -1.67 7.03
CA HIS A 91 12.53 -1.06 8.15
C HIS A 91 11.26 -1.84 8.54
N LEU A 92 10.49 -2.30 7.55
CA LEU A 92 9.28 -3.11 7.77
C LEU A 92 9.62 -4.47 8.37
N LYS A 93 10.68 -5.11 7.89
CA LYS A 93 11.20 -6.39 8.42
C LYS A 93 11.63 -6.26 9.88
N GLU A 94 12.37 -5.22 10.24
CA GLU A 94 12.79 -4.94 11.62
C GLU A 94 11.60 -4.70 12.57
N ARG A 95 10.48 -4.23 12.03
CA ARG A 95 9.22 -4.00 12.78
C ARG A 95 8.27 -5.20 12.75
N GLY A 96 8.69 -6.31 12.14
CA GLY A 96 7.88 -7.52 12.00
C GLY A 96 6.59 -7.26 11.21
N VAL A 97 6.66 -6.48 10.15
CA VAL A 97 5.58 -6.30 9.17
C VAL A 97 5.81 -7.27 8.03
N LEU A 98 4.80 -8.08 7.71
CA LEU A 98 4.84 -9.04 6.62
C LEU A 98 4.52 -8.37 5.30
N VAL A 99 5.34 -8.64 4.29
CA VAL A 99 5.14 -8.21 2.90
C VAL A 99 4.74 -9.44 2.09
N SER A 100 3.70 -9.33 1.27
CA SER A 100 3.28 -10.41 0.37
C SER A 100 4.12 -10.44 -0.89
N GLY A 101 4.34 -9.28 -1.50
CA GLY A 101 5.08 -9.16 -2.75
C GLY A 101 5.52 -7.74 -3.03
N VAL A 102 6.48 -7.61 -3.93
CA VAL A 102 6.98 -6.34 -4.44
C VAL A 102 6.76 -6.32 -5.94
N PHE A 103 6.16 -5.25 -6.43
CA PHE A 103 5.81 -5.09 -7.82
C PHE A 103 6.49 -3.86 -8.36
N LYS A 104 7.14 -4.00 -9.51
CA LYS A 104 7.75 -2.88 -10.23
C LYS A 104 6.80 -2.39 -11.31
N ARG A 105 6.75 -1.08 -11.49
CA ARG A 105 5.98 -0.48 -12.57
C ARG A 105 6.72 -0.63 -13.89
N GLU A 106 6.03 -1.21 -14.86
CA GLU A 106 6.43 -1.32 -16.25
C GLU A 106 5.30 -0.74 -17.12
N GLY A 107 5.52 0.47 -17.66
CA GLY A 107 4.47 1.25 -18.33
C GLY A 107 3.35 1.65 -17.36
N ASP A 108 2.12 1.27 -17.69
CA ASP A 108 0.93 1.53 -16.88
C ASP A 108 0.59 0.43 -15.88
N ARG A 109 1.37 -0.66 -15.82
CA ARG A 109 1.08 -1.84 -14.99
C ARG A 109 2.15 -2.11 -13.96
N PHE A 110 1.78 -2.86 -12.93
CA PHE A 110 2.70 -3.43 -11.95
C PHE A 110 2.97 -4.89 -12.27
N VAL A 111 4.25 -5.26 -12.33
CA VAL A 111 4.74 -6.62 -12.55
C VAL A 111 5.48 -7.06 -11.31
N GLU A 112 5.18 -8.24 -10.80
CA GLU A 112 5.87 -8.79 -9.64
C GLU A 112 7.36 -8.95 -9.94
N VAL A 113 8.19 -8.55 -8.99
CA VAL A 113 9.62 -8.81 -9.02
C VAL A 113 9.93 -9.81 -7.92
N GLU A 114 10.28 -11.04 -8.32
CA GLU A 114 10.80 -12.04 -7.39
C GLU A 114 12.05 -11.48 -6.69
N ARG A 115 12.00 -11.43 -5.36
CA ARG A 115 13.08 -10.96 -4.49
C ARG A 115 13.23 -11.87 -3.28
#